data_AF-A0A3D3PF66-F1
#
_entry.id   AF-A0A3D3PF66-F1
#
_cell.length_a   1.000
_cell.length_b   1.000
_cell.length_c   1.000
_cell.angle_alpha   90.00
_cell.angle_beta   90.00
_cell.angle_gamma   90.00
#
_symmetry.space_group_name_H-M   'P 1'
#
loop_
_entity.id
_entity.type
_entity.pdbx_description
1 polymer ?
#
loop_
_entity_poly.entity_id
_entity_poly.type
_entity_poly.pdbx_seq_one_letter_code
_entity_poly.pdbx_strand_id
1 'polypeptide(L)'
;MEMILNVLLGLAVGIAIGRFMLRRVLRSHEVAAINKAKKILRDAESNAEILKKDRLLEAKEKFLQMKAEHEQEINGKNNNINQRENSLRQKEQSLNQKLESSNRKEQELDGVRKNLERQTEIAQKKQEEVELLKNQHVQQLETIAGLSAEDAKNQLVETLREEARTRAMAQIKDIVDEAKLTASKEAKKVVIQTIQRTATESAIENTVSIFNIESDEIKGRVIGREGRNIRALEAATGIEIIVDDTPEAIILSGFDPVRREIARLALHRLVTDGRIHPARIEEVVAKTKKQIE
;
A
#
# COMPACT_ATOMS: atom_id res chain seq x y z
N MET A 1 -48.31 -55.58 -163.28
CA MET A 1 -47.11 -54.86 -162.80
C MET A 1 -47.45 -53.65 -161.94
N GLU A 2 -48.52 -52.89 -162.24
CA GLU A 2 -48.88 -51.66 -161.51
C GLU A 2 -49.24 -51.86 -160.01
N MET A 3 -49.90 -52.96 -159.65
CA MET A 3 -50.35 -53.17 -158.25
C MET A 3 -49.20 -53.39 -157.25
N ILE A 4 -48.13 -54.06 -157.68
CA ILE A 4 -46.92 -54.30 -156.86
C ILE A 4 -46.14 -53.01 -156.64
N LEU A 5 -46.12 -52.12 -157.64
CA LEU A 5 -45.46 -50.81 -157.56
C LEU A 5 -46.14 -49.89 -156.53
N ASN A 6 -47.47 -49.87 -156.49
CA ASN A 6 -48.24 -49.07 -155.53
C ASN A 6 -48.05 -49.56 -154.08
N VAL A 7 -47.94 -50.87 -153.85
CA VAL A 7 -47.69 -51.44 -152.51
C VAL A 7 -46.26 -51.11 -152.04
N LEU A 8 -45.25 -51.22 -152.91
CA LEU A 8 -43.88 -50.83 -152.60
C LEU A 8 -43.76 -49.33 -152.31
N LEU A 9 -44.48 -48.49 -153.06
CA LEU A 9 -44.51 -47.05 -152.84
C LEU A 9 -45.17 -46.70 -151.49
N GLY A 10 -46.29 -47.34 -151.16
CA GLY A 10 -46.95 -47.18 -149.86
C GLY A 10 -46.07 -47.63 -148.67
N LEU A 11 -45.33 -48.72 -148.83
CA LEU A 11 -44.40 -49.21 -147.80
C LEU A 11 -43.21 -48.26 -147.62
N ALA A 12 -42.65 -47.75 -148.72
CA ALA A 12 -41.57 -46.77 -148.69
C ALA A 12 -42.01 -45.45 -148.02
N VAL A 13 -43.22 -44.97 -148.33
CA VAL A 13 -43.81 -43.78 -147.69
C VAL A 13 -44.10 -44.04 -146.21
N GLY A 14 -44.64 -45.21 -145.85
CA GLY A 14 -44.88 -45.59 -144.45
C GLY A 14 -43.59 -45.68 -143.62
N ILE A 15 -42.52 -46.27 -144.17
CA ILE A 15 -41.20 -46.32 -143.53
C ILE A 15 -40.60 -44.91 -143.41
N ALA A 16 -40.76 -44.06 -144.42
CA ALA A 16 -40.29 -42.68 -144.38
C ALA A 16 -41.00 -41.87 -143.29
N ILE A 17 -42.33 -41.97 -143.20
CA ILE A 17 -43.16 -41.30 -142.17
C ILE A 17 -42.84 -41.86 -140.79
N GLY A 18 -42.73 -43.19 -140.63
CA GLY A 18 -42.40 -43.84 -139.37
C GLY A 18 -41.00 -43.45 -138.86
N ARG A 19 -40.00 -43.43 -139.75
CA ARG A 19 -38.63 -42.98 -139.42
C ARG A 19 -38.60 -41.48 -139.10
N PHE A 20 -39.42 -40.67 -139.76
CA PHE A 20 -39.56 -39.25 -139.47
C PHE A 20 -40.20 -38.99 -138.09
N MET A 21 -41.30 -39.68 -137.76
CA MET A 21 -41.94 -39.61 -136.45
C MET A 21 -41.03 -40.13 -135.33
N LEU A 22 -40.37 -41.27 -135.51
CA LEU A 22 -39.44 -41.83 -134.52
C LEU A 22 -38.26 -40.87 -134.27
N ARG A 23 -37.68 -40.29 -135.33
CA ARG A 23 -36.64 -39.25 -135.20
C ARG A 23 -37.15 -38.02 -134.45
N ARG A 24 -38.41 -37.62 -134.66
CA ARG A 24 -39.01 -36.47 -133.96
C ARG A 24 -39.23 -36.74 -132.47
N VAL A 25 -39.71 -37.93 -132.11
CA VAL A 25 -39.91 -38.36 -130.70
C VAL A 25 -38.58 -38.53 -129.98
N LEU A 26 -37.61 -39.21 -130.60
CA LEU A 26 -36.26 -39.36 -130.04
C LEU A 26 -35.57 -38.00 -129.84
N ARG A 27 -35.64 -37.09 -130.83
CA ARG A 27 -35.17 -35.70 -130.65
C ARG A 27 -35.91 -34.98 -129.54
N SER A 28 -37.21 -35.18 -129.37
CA SER A 28 -37.97 -34.54 -128.30
C SER A 28 -37.56 -35.06 -126.91
N HIS A 29 -37.29 -36.36 -126.77
CA HIS A 29 -36.77 -36.92 -125.52
C HIS A 29 -35.34 -36.48 -125.24
N GLU A 30 -34.49 -36.42 -126.26
CA GLU A 30 -33.12 -35.89 -126.16
C GLU A 30 -33.13 -34.42 -125.73
N VAL A 31 -33.96 -33.58 -126.34
CA VAL A 31 -34.16 -32.18 -125.95
C VAL A 31 -34.72 -32.07 -124.53
N ALA A 32 -35.67 -32.92 -124.14
CA ALA A 32 -36.21 -32.94 -122.78
C ALA A 32 -35.16 -33.39 -121.74
N ALA A 33 -34.33 -34.38 -122.05
CA ALA A 33 -33.24 -34.84 -121.20
C ALA A 33 -32.15 -33.76 -121.07
N ILE A 34 -31.77 -33.10 -122.16
CA ILE A 34 -30.84 -31.96 -122.15
C ILE A 34 -31.41 -30.82 -121.31
N ASN A 35 -32.69 -30.51 -121.44
CA ASN A 35 -33.34 -29.46 -120.65
C ASN A 35 -33.41 -29.82 -119.16
N LYS A 36 -33.67 -31.08 -118.81
CA LYS A 36 -33.61 -31.57 -117.42
C LYS A 36 -32.19 -31.50 -116.86
N ALA A 37 -31.17 -31.95 -117.60
CA ALA A 37 -29.77 -31.83 -117.20
C ALA A 37 -29.36 -30.36 -117.02
N LYS A 38 -29.74 -29.48 -117.95
CA LYS A 38 -29.52 -28.03 -117.82
C LYS A 38 -30.22 -27.43 -116.61
N LYS A 39 -31.44 -27.89 -116.30
CA LYS A 39 -32.17 -27.45 -115.11
C LYS A 39 -31.49 -27.90 -113.82
N ILE A 40 -31.07 -29.17 -113.74
CA ILE A 40 -30.33 -29.71 -112.59
C ILE A 40 -29.01 -28.96 -112.40
N LEU A 41 -28.26 -28.68 -113.47
CA LEU A 41 -27.02 -27.91 -113.40
C LEU A 41 -27.28 -26.48 -112.90
N ARG A 42 -28.30 -25.79 -113.42
CA ARG A 42 -28.68 -24.46 -112.93
C ARG A 42 -29.13 -24.46 -111.47
N ASP A 43 -29.91 -25.45 -111.07
CA ASP A 43 -30.38 -25.58 -109.68
C ASP A 43 -29.18 -25.89 -108.76
N ALA A 44 -28.23 -26.73 -109.20
CA ALA A 44 -27.00 -27.01 -108.46
C ALA A 44 -26.07 -25.78 -108.36
N GLU A 45 -25.90 -25.02 -109.44
CA GLU A 45 -25.16 -23.75 -109.45
C GLU A 45 -25.80 -22.73 -108.50
N SER A 46 -27.12 -22.57 -108.57
CA SER A 46 -27.86 -21.66 -107.68
C SER A 46 -27.75 -22.06 -106.21
N ASN A 47 -27.91 -23.36 -105.90
CA ASN A 47 -27.75 -23.88 -104.54
C ASN A 47 -26.30 -23.73 -104.04
N ALA A 48 -25.30 -23.92 -104.91
CA ALA A 48 -23.90 -23.70 -104.56
C ALA A 48 -23.59 -22.22 -104.28
N GLU A 49 -24.19 -21.29 -105.05
CA GLU A 49 -24.07 -19.86 -104.77
C GLU A 49 -24.74 -19.46 -103.46
N ILE A 50 -25.94 -19.98 -103.18
CA ILE A 50 -26.64 -19.75 -101.91
C ILE A 50 -25.81 -20.28 -100.74
N LEU A 51 -25.36 -21.54 -100.83
CA LEU A 51 -24.52 -22.15 -99.79
C LEU A 51 -23.22 -21.36 -99.57
N LYS A 52 -22.58 -20.87 -100.64
CA LYS A 52 -21.39 -20.02 -100.53
C LYS A 52 -21.70 -18.71 -99.82
N LYS A 53 -22.82 -18.07 -100.15
CA LYS A 53 -23.26 -16.82 -99.47
C LYS A 53 -23.59 -17.08 -98.00
N ASP A 54 -24.30 -18.15 -97.68
CA ASP A 54 -24.66 -18.50 -96.30
C ASP A 54 -23.43 -18.80 -95.46
N ARG A 55 -22.46 -19.57 -95.98
CA ARG A 55 -21.19 -19.82 -95.28
C ARG A 55 -20.35 -18.56 -95.09
N LEU A 56 -20.39 -17.64 -96.05
CA LEU A 56 -19.70 -16.36 -95.94
C LEU A 56 -20.38 -15.45 -94.91
N LEU A 57 -21.72 -15.47 -94.83
CA LEU A 57 -22.49 -14.77 -93.79
C LEU A 57 -22.21 -15.35 -92.41
N GLU A 58 -22.25 -16.67 -92.25
CA GLU A 58 -21.93 -17.35 -90.98
C GLU A 58 -20.50 -17.05 -90.53
N ALA A 59 -19.54 -17.04 -91.46
CA ALA A 59 -18.16 -16.66 -91.16
C ALA A 59 -18.05 -15.18 -90.75
N LYS A 60 -18.80 -14.27 -91.39
CA LYS A 60 -18.87 -12.86 -91.00
C LYS A 60 -19.51 -12.67 -89.63
N GLU A 61 -20.59 -13.37 -89.32
CA GLU A 61 -21.24 -13.32 -88.01
C GLU A 61 -20.30 -13.82 -86.91
N LYS A 62 -19.67 -14.98 -87.10
CA LYS A 62 -18.66 -15.49 -86.16
C LYS A 62 -17.49 -14.53 -85.98
N PHE A 63 -17.00 -13.93 -87.07
CA PHE A 63 -15.94 -12.93 -86.99
C PHE A 63 -16.36 -11.69 -86.20
N LEU A 64 -17.57 -11.16 -86.45
CA LEU A 64 -18.10 -10.02 -85.71
C LEU A 64 -18.32 -10.35 -84.24
N GLN A 65 -18.84 -11.54 -83.93
CA GLN A 65 -19.01 -12.00 -82.56
C GLN A 65 -17.67 -12.13 -81.84
N MET A 66 -16.69 -12.83 -82.42
CA MET A 66 -15.35 -12.96 -81.86
C MET A 66 -14.68 -11.59 -81.67
N LYS A 67 -14.87 -10.67 -82.61
CA LYS A 67 -14.36 -9.29 -82.50
C LYS A 67 -15.02 -8.54 -81.34
N ALA A 68 -16.33 -8.66 -81.17
CA ALA A 68 -17.07 -8.03 -80.08
C ALA A 68 -16.66 -8.59 -78.71
N GLU A 69 -16.53 -9.91 -78.59
CA GLU A 69 -16.05 -10.58 -77.38
C GLU A 69 -14.62 -10.12 -77.02
N HIS A 70 -13.73 -10.04 -78.02
CA HIS A 70 -12.37 -9.57 -77.84
C HIS A 70 -12.31 -8.09 -77.43
N GLU A 71 -13.12 -7.23 -78.05
CA GLU A 71 -13.21 -5.81 -77.70
C GLU A 71 -13.75 -5.61 -76.28
N GLN A 72 -14.72 -6.42 -75.87
CA GLN A 72 -15.23 -6.44 -74.50
C GLN A 72 -14.16 -6.90 -73.50
N GLU A 73 -13.39 -7.94 -73.83
CA GLU A 73 -12.28 -8.42 -72.99
C GLU A 73 -11.18 -7.36 -72.85
N ILE A 74 -10.79 -6.71 -73.96
CA ILE A 74 -9.82 -5.63 -73.97
C ILE A 74 -10.31 -4.46 -73.12
N ASN A 75 -11.56 -4.05 -73.28
CA ASN A 75 -12.13 -2.96 -72.49
C ASN A 75 -12.17 -3.32 -70.99
N GLY A 76 -12.52 -4.57 -70.66
CA GLY A 76 -12.46 -5.08 -69.29
C GLY A 76 -11.03 -5.04 -68.71
N LYS A 77 -10.03 -5.49 -69.48
CA LYS A 77 -8.62 -5.43 -69.09
C LYS A 77 -8.14 -3.99 -68.92
N ASN A 78 -8.43 -3.10 -69.85
CA ASN A 78 -8.06 -1.68 -69.79
C ASN A 78 -8.67 -1.00 -68.56
N ASN A 79 -9.95 -1.26 -68.27
CA ASN A 79 -10.60 -0.71 -67.08
C ASN A 79 -9.94 -1.21 -65.79
N ASN A 80 -9.61 -2.50 -65.71
CA ASN A 80 -8.91 -3.07 -64.56
C ASN A 80 -7.50 -2.50 -64.40
N ILE A 81 -6.76 -2.29 -65.49
CA ILE A 81 -5.44 -1.65 -65.50
C ILE A 81 -5.56 -0.21 -64.98
N ASN A 82 -6.49 0.58 -65.54
CA ASN A 82 -6.72 1.96 -65.11
C ASN A 82 -7.10 2.06 -63.62
N GLN A 83 -7.94 1.15 -63.13
CA GLN A 83 -8.27 1.11 -61.70
C GLN A 83 -7.07 0.80 -60.81
N ARG A 84 -6.23 -0.16 -61.23
CA ARG A 84 -4.99 -0.51 -60.50
C ARG A 84 -4.00 0.63 -60.53
N GLU A 85 -3.79 1.28 -61.67
CA GLU A 85 -2.90 2.45 -61.81
C GLU A 85 -3.38 3.60 -60.93
N ASN A 86 -4.67 3.90 -60.91
CA ASN A 86 -5.23 4.93 -60.04
C ASN A 86 -5.03 4.60 -58.55
N SER A 87 -5.25 3.34 -58.15
CA SER A 87 -5.00 2.89 -56.77
C SER A 87 -3.52 2.97 -56.40
N LEU A 88 -2.63 2.58 -57.30
CA LEU A 88 -1.17 2.68 -57.11
C LEU A 88 -0.75 4.15 -56.96
N ARG A 89 -1.23 5.04 -57.83
CA ARG A 89 -0.93 6.47 -57.78
C ARG A 89 -1.41 7.10 -56.46
N GLN A 90 -2.59 6.72 -55.97
CA GLN A 90 -3.08 7.17 -54.65
C GLN A 90 -2.18 6.66 -53.51
N LYS A 91 -1.75 5.40 -53.56
CA LYS A 91 -0.82 4.84 -52.56
C LYS A 91 0.54 5.53 -52.61
N GLU A 92 1.09 5.80 -53.79
CA GLU A 92 2.34 6.54 -53.96
C GLU A 92 2.23 7.96 -53.39
N GLN A 93 1.13 8.66 -53.68
CA GLN A 93 0.90 9.99 -53.11
C GLN A 93 0.81 9.95 -51.58
N SER A 94 0.10 8.96 -51.01
CA SER A 94 0.01 8.79 -49.55
C SER A 94 1.37 8.44 -48.93
N LEU A 95 2.16 7.58 -49.58
CA LEU A 95 3.50 7.23 -49.13
C LEU A 95 4.43 8.45 -49.18
N ASN A 96 4.40 9.24 -50.24
CA ASN A 96 5.19 10.46 -50.36
C ASN A 96 4.83 11.48 -49.26
N GLN A 97 3.55 11.66 -48.96
CA GLN A 97 3.11 12.52 -47.85
C GLN A 97 3.62 12.01 -46.49
N LYS A 98 3.55 10.69 -46.25
CA LYS A 98 4.08 10.08 -45.03
C LYS A 98 5.59 10.27 -44.92
N LEU A 99 6.32 10.07 -46.02
CA LEU A 99 7.77 10.21 -46.07
C LEU A 99 8.17 11.66 -45.80
N GLU A 100 7.48 12.63 -46.39
CA GLU A 100 7.70 14.05 -46.11
C GLU A 100 7.42 14.39 -44.64
N SER A 101 6.32 13.88 -44.07
CA SER A 101 6.01 14.07 -42.65
C SER A 101 7.07 13.45 -41.72
N SER A 102 7.63 12.30 -42.11
CA SER A 102 8.69 11.63 -41.38
C SER A 102 9.98 12.43 -41.42
N ASN A 103 10.37 12.92 -42.60
CA ASN A 103 11.56 13.75 -42.77
C ASN A 103 11.46 15.06 -41.97
N ARG A 104 10.28 15.69 -41.93
CA ARG A 104 10.05 16.88 -41.10
C ARG A 104 10.25 16.59 -39.61
N LYS A 105 9.66 15.49 -39.12
CA LYS A 105 9.86 15.05 -37.72
C LYS A 105 11.32 14.72 -37.41
N GLU A 106 12.03 14.11 -38.36
CA GLU A 106 13.45 13.80 -38.19
C GLU A 106 14.31 15.07 -38.11
N GLN A 107 14.03 16.07 -38.93
CA GLN A 107 14.67 17.39 -38.85
C GLN A 107 14.36 18.12 -37.55
N GLU A 108 13.10 18.09 -37.09
CA GLU A 108 12.72 18.64 -35.79
C GLU A 108 13.45 17.94 -34.64
N LEU A 109 13.52 16.61 -34.66
CA LEU A 109 14.25 15.82 -33.66
C LEU A 109 15.75 16.10 -33.66
N ASP A 110 16.37 16.25 -34.84
CA ASP A 110 17.78 16.62 -34.95
C ASP A 110 18.03 18.02 -34.36
N GLY A 111 17.13 18.98 -34.63
CA GLY A 111 17.17 20.31 -34.04
C GLY A 111 17.06 20.28 -32.51
N VAL A 112 16.14 19.49 -31.97
CA VAL A 112 15.98 19.29 -30.52
C VAL A 112 17.21 18.64 -29.91
N ARG A 113 17.79 17.62 -30.55
CA ARG A 113 19.01 16.95 -30.08
C ARG A 113 20.18 17.91 -30.00
N LYS A 114 20.42 18.71 -31.04
CA LYS A 114 21.49 19.73 -31.06
C LYS A 114 21.29 20.78 -29.97
N ASN A 115 20.05 21.22 -29.75
CA ASN A 115 19.74 22.16 -28.67
C ASN A 115 20.01 21.55 -27.27
N LEU A 116 19.61 20.30 -27.07
CA LEU A 116 19.84 19.59 -25.82
C LEU A 116 21.33 19.36 -25.55
N GLU A 117 22.09 18.99 -26.57
CA GLU A 117 23.54 18.82 -26.49
C GLU A 117 24.23 20.12 -26.09
N ARG A 118 23.86 21.24 -26.73
CA ARG A 118 24.35 22.58 -26.37
C ARG A 118 23.99 22.96 -24.93
N GLN A 119 22.76 22.69 -24.49
CA GLN A 119 22.35 22.97 -23.11
C GLN A 119 23.15 22.13 -22.10
N THR A 120 23.41 20.87 -22.43
CA THR A 120 24.19 19.95 -21.60
C THR A 120 25.63 20.43 -21.48
N GLU A 121 26.26 20.83 -22.58
CA GLU A 121 27.62 21.38 -22.57
C GLU A 121 27.71 22.68 -21.74
N ILE A 122 26.73 23.57 -21.86
CA ILE A 122 26.65 24.80 -21.04
C ILE A 122 26.48 24.45 -19.56
N ALA A 123 25.61 23.50 -19.25
CA ALA A 123 25.38 23.07 -17.87
C ALA A 123 26.64 22.47 -17.25
N GLN A 124 27.36 21.64 -18.00
CA GLN A 124 28.61 21.04 -17.57
C GLN A 124 29.70 22.09 -17.30
N LYS A 125 29.89 23.05 -18.22
CA LYS A 125 30.83 24.17 -18.01
C LYS A 125 30.48 25.00 -16.77
N LYS A 126 29.19 25.30 -16.57
CA LYS A 126 28.73 26.00 -15.35
C LYS A 126 29.00 25.19 -14.09
N GLN A 127 28.81 23.88 -14.14
CA GLN A 127 29.06 23.02 -13.00
C GLN A 127 30.55 23.00 -12.63
N GLU A 128 31.43 22.91 -13.62
CA GLU A 128 32.89 23.02 -13.43
C GLU A 128 33.29 24.40 -12.87
N GLU A 129 32.71 25.48 -13.38
CA GLU A 129 32.96 26.85 -12.89
C GLU A 129 32.48 27.03 -11.44
N VAL A 130 31.29 26.51 -11.11
CA VAL A 130 30.77 26.55 -9.74
C VAL A 130 31.65 25.75 -8.79
N GLU A 131 32.16 24.59 -9.22
CA GLU A 131 33.05 23.77 -8.40
C GLU A 131 34.39 24.46 -8.17
N LEU A 132 34.95 25.11 -9.20
CA LEU A 132 36.15 25.92 -9.09
C LEU A 132 35.95 27.10 -8.12
N LEU A 133 34.86 27.87 -8.27
CA LEU A 133 34.53 28.99 -7.40
C LEU A 133 34.31 28.53 -5.95
N LYS A 134 33.65 27.38 -5.75
CA LYS A 134 33.47 26.78 -4.41
C LYS A 134 34.83 26.51 -3.77
N ASN A 135 35.75 25.88 -4.52
CA ASN A 135 37.08 25.56 -4.01
C ASN A 135 37.91 26.83 -3.71
N GLN A 136 37.81 27.86 -4.57
CA GLN A 136 38.43 29.16 -4.33
C GLN A 136 37.87 29.84 -3.07
N HIS A 137 36.54 29.82 -2.88
CA HIS A 137 35.93 30.36 -1.67
C HIS A 137 36.33 29.59 -0.42
N VAL A 138 36.42 28.26 -0.48
CA VAL A 138 36.94 27.46 0.64
C VAL A 138 38.38 27.87 0.96
N GLN A 139 39.27 27.97 -0.03
CA GLN A 139 40.65 28.41 0.18
C GLN A 139 40.74 29.83 0.75
N GLN A 140 39.93 30.76 0.25
CA GLN A 140 39.89 32.13 0.77
C GLN A 140 39.39 32.17 2.22
N LEU A 141 38.36 31.38 2.56
CA LEU A 141 37.87 31.25 3.93
C LEU A 141 38.93 30.62 4.85
N GLU A 142 39.64 29.60 4.40
CA GLU A 142 40.79 29.02 5.13
C GLU A 142 41.88 30.07 5.38
N THR A 143 42.17 30.89 4.38
CA THR A 143 43.18 31.95 4.48
C THR A 143 42.75 33.07 5.43
N ILE A 144 41.49 33.50 5.38
CA ILE A 144 40.94 34.57 6.23
C ILE A 144 40.75 34.10 7.68
N ALA A 145 40.35 32.84 7.88
CA ALA A 145 40.15 32.26 9.21
C ALA A 145 41.48 31.94 9.92
N GLY A 146 42.60 31.87 9.19
CA GLY A 146 43.91 31.49 9.74
C GLY A 146 43.95 30.07 10.32
N LEU A 147 42.93 29.26 10.00
CA LEU A 147 42.65 27.92 10.49
C LEU A 147 42.20 27.10 9.28
N SER A 148 42.73 25.88 9.11
CA SER A 148 42.25 24.98 8.06
C SER A 148 40.78 24.61 8.28
N ALA A 149 40.06 24.20 7.24
CA ALA A 149 38.68 23.74 7.38
C ALA A 149 38.54 22.59 8.41
N GLU A 150 39.60 21.80 8.56
CA GLU A 150 39.68 20.69 9.50
C GLU A 150 39.89 21.18 10.94
N ASP A 151 40.72 22.21 11.15
CA ASP A 151 40.92 22.84 12.47
C ASP A 151 39.66 23.57 12.95
N ALA A 152 38.98 24.30 12.06
CA ALA A 152 37.73 24.97 12.38
C ALA A 152 36.63 23.96 12.76
N LYS A 153 36.57 22.82 12.07
CA LYS A 153 35.66 21.72 12.39
C LYS A 153 36.00 21.10 13.74
N ASN A 154 37.27 20.86 14.04
CA ASN A 154 37.71 20.32 15.33
C ASN A 154 37.38 21.27 16.48
N GLN A 155 37.60 22.58 16.31
CA GLN A 155 37.26 23.58 17.31
C GLN A 155 35.75 23.69 17.55
N LEU A 156 34.93 23.58 16.50
CA LEU A 156 33.47 23.52 16.63
C LEU A 156 33.01 22.28 17.41
N VAL A 157 33.61 21.11 17.11
CA VAL A 157 33.32 19.85 17.80
C VAL A 157 33.72 19.93 19.28
N GLU A 158 34.87 20.52 19.59
CA GLU A 158 35.34 20.71 20.97
C GLU A 158 34.40 21.63 21.75
N THR A 159 33.97 22.74 21.13
CA THR A 159 33.02 23.68 21.75
C THR A 159 31.67 23.03 22.02
N LEU A 160 31.15 22.23 21.07
CA LEU A 160 29.91 21.46 21.26
C LEU A 160 30.03 20.41 22.37
N ARG A 161 31.20 19.78 22.53
CA ARG A 161 31.47 18.83 23.61
C ARG A 161 31.48 19.51 24.98
N GLU A 162 32.16 20.64 25.11
CA GLU A 162 32.18 21.46 26.32
C GLU A 162 30.77 21.93 26.71
N GLU A 163 29.98 22.37 25.73
CA GLU A 163 28.61 22.83 25.96
C GLU A 163 27.68 21.67 26.38
N ALA A 164 27.78 20.52 25.72
CA ALA A 164 27.04 19.31 26.08
C ALA A 164 27.41 18.83 27.50
N ARG A 165 28.70 18.87 27.85
CA ARG A 165 29.19 18.52 29.19
C ARG A 165 28.64 19.46 30.27
N THR A 166 28.60 20.76 29.97
CA THR A 166 28.05 21.78 30.88
C THR A 166 26.55 21.56 31.13
N ARG A 167 25.77 21.30 30.08
CA ARG A 167 24.33 21.00 30.21
C ARG A 167 24.09 19.71 30.99
N ALA A 168 24.88 18.66 30.72
CA ALA A 168 24.81 17.40 31.46
C ALA A 168 25.09 17.60 32.96
N MET A 169 26.11 18.40 33.31
CA MET A 169 26.43 18.72 34.70
C MET A 169 25.31 19.48 35.41
N ALA A 170 24.67 20.45 34.73
CA ALA A 170 23.51 21.15 35.28
C ALA A 170 22.34 20.18 35.55
N GLN A 171 22.04 19.29 34.60
CA GLN A 171 20.98 18.31 34.73
C GLN A 171 21.25 17.29 35.86
N ILE A 172 22.51 16.85 36.01
CA ILE A 172 22.91 15.97 37.12
C ILE A 172 22.69 16.68 38.46
N LYS A 173 23.05 17.95 38.57
CA LYS A 173 22.84 18.73 39.80
C LYS A 173 21.36 18.83 40.15
N ASP A 174 20.50 19.14 39.18
CA ASP A 174 19.06 19.24 39.39
C ASP A 174 18.46 17.91 39.87
N ILE A 175 18.88 16.78 39.26
CA ILE A 175 18.47 15.43 39.68
C ILE A 175 18.88 15.15 41.12
N VAL A 176 20.10 15.50 41.52
CA VAL A 176 20.60 15.28 42.88
C VAL A 176 19.83 16.14 43.90
N ASP A 177 19.54 17.39 43.56
CA ASP A 177 18.79 18.29 44.44
C ASP A 177 17.32 17.84 44.60
N GLU A 178 16.68 17.39 43.52
CA GLU A 178 15.34 16.79 43.58
C GLU A 178 15.31 15.48 44.38
N ALA A 179 16.32 14.63 44.22
CA ALA A 179 16.47 13.41 45.02
C ALA A 179 16.61 13.72 46.51
N LYS A 180 17.39 14.74 46.89
CA LYS A 180 17.53 15.18 48.29
C LYS A 180 16.21 15.70 48.87
N LEU A 181 15.48 16.52 48.11
CA LEU A 181 14.18 17.04 48.53
C LEU A 181 13.16 15.91 48.74
N THR A 182 13.12 14.96 47.80
CA THR A 182 12.23 13.80 47.86
C THR A 182 12.59 12.89 49.04
N ALA A 183 13.87 12.61 49.24
CA ALA A 183 14.35 11.83 50.38
C ALA A 183 13.99 12.48 51.72
N SER A 184 14.13 13.81 51.85
CA SER A 184 13.74 14.55 53.07
C SER A 184 12.23 14.44 53.34
N LYS A 185 11.41 14.53 52.29
CA LYS A 185 9.95 14.42 52.39
C LYS A 185 9.52 13.02 52.80
N GLU A 186 10.07 11.98 52.17
CA GLU A 186 9.77 10.59 52.52
C GLU A 186 10.28 10.24 53.93
N ALA A 187 11.47 10.70 54.33
CA ALA A 187 11.98 10.49 55.68
C ALA A 187 11.02 11.09 56.74
N LYS A 188 10.55 12.33 56.55
CA LYS A 188 9.56 12.94 57.45
C LYS A 188 8.26 12.14 57.51
N LYS A 189 7.78 11.65 56.36
CA LYS A 189 6.56 10.83 56.28
C LYS A 189 6.70 9.53 57.07
N VAL A 190 7.83 8.83 56.93
CA VAL A 190 8.12 7.59 57.67
C VAL A 190 8.17 7.85 59.17
N VAL A 191 8.81 8.94 59.62
CA VAL A 191 8.84 9.31 61.04
C VAL A 191 7.44 9.57 61.58
N ILE A 192 6.62 10.36 60.86
CA ILE A 192 5.24 10.66 61.26
C ILE A 192 4.40 9.38 61.34
N GLN A 193 4.49 8.50 60.33
CA GLN A 193 3.77 7.23 60.31
C GLN A 193 4.20 6.31 61.46
N THR A 194 5.49 6.28 61.77
CA THR A 194 6.02 5.49 62.88
C THR A 194 5.46 6.01 64.21
N ILE A 195 5.49 7.32 64.44
CA ILE A 195 4.93 7.93 65.65
C ILE A 195 3.42 7.62 65.76
N GLN A 196 2.66 7.80 64.68
CA GLN A 196 1.22 7.53 64.69
C GLN A 196 0.89 6.07 65.03
N ARG A 197 1.76 5.13 64.64
CA ARG A 197 1.57 3.71 64.91
C ARG A 197 1.99 3.29 66.32
N THR A 198 3.06 3.87 66.85
CA THR A 198 3.63 3.47 68.15
C THR A 198 3.14 4.30 69.33
N ALA A 199 2.62 5.51 69.09
CA ALA A 199 2.24 6.43 70.16
C ALA A 199 1.14 5.88 71.07
N THR A 200 0.13 5.19 70.53
CA THR A 200 -0.97 4.63 71.34
C THR A 200 -0.52 3.46 72.22
N GLU A 201 0.28 2.54 71.67
CA GLU A 201 0.80 1.39 72.42
C GLU A 201 1.76 1.86 73.52
N SER A 202 2.70 2.74 73.17
CA SER A 202 3.67 3.29 74.13
C SER A 202 3.02 4.17 75.20
N ALA A 203 1.93 4.89 74.87
CA ALA A 203 1.18 5.65 75.86
C ALA A 203 0.46 4.75 76.88
N ILE A 204 -0.09 3.61 76.45
CA ILE A 204 -0.77 2.66 77.35
C ILE A 204 0.24 1.99 78.30
N GLU A 205 1.35 1.46 77.76
CA GLU A 205 2.42 0.86 78.56
C GLU A 205 3.02 1.85 79.57
N ASN A 206 3.20 3.11 79.15
CA ASN A 206 3.73 4.15 80.02
C ASN A 206 2.70 4.78 80.95
N THR A 207 1.41 4.41 80.96
CA THR A 207 0.40 5.04 81.85
C THR A 207 -0.17 4.09 82.90
N VAL A 208 -0.12 2.78 82.67
CA VAL A 208 -0.77 1.78 83.53
C VAL A 208 0.25 0.74 84.03
N SER A 209 0.18 0.37 85.31
CA SER A 209 0.95 -0.76 85.84
C SER A 209 0.11 -1.60 86.78
N ILE A 210 0.25 -2.92 86.67
CA ILE A 210 -0.52 -3.88 87.45
C ILE A 210 0.34 -4.33 88.63
N PHE A 211 -0.22 -4.30 89.84
CA PHE A 211 0.41 -4.83 91.04
C PHE A 211 -0.37 -6.06 91.52
N ASN A 212 0.31 -7.20 91.61
CA ASN A 212 -0.28 -8.46 92.03
C ASN A 212 -0.18 -8.62 93.55
N ILE A 213 -1.25 -9.11 94.17
CA ILE A 213 -1.36 -9.32 95.62
C ILE A 213 -1.62 -10.81 95.88
N GLU A 214 -0.90 -11.37 96.86
CA GLU A 214 -0.91 -12.81 97.17
C GLU A 214 -2.23 -13.31 97.83
N SER A 215 -3.09 -12.42 98.32
CA SER A 215 -4.38 -12.76 98.95
C SER A 215 -5.33 -11.55 99.02
N ASP A 216 -6.63 -11.78 98.82
CA ASP A 216 -7.67 -10.76 98.95
C ASP A 216 -7.78 -10.17 100.38
N GLU A 217 -7.32 -10.90 101.41
CA GLU A 217 -7.25 -10.38 102.77
C GLU A 217 -6.27 -9.19 102.86
N ILE A 218 -5.15 -9.26 102.13
CA ILE A 218 -4.18 -8.17 102.03
C ILE A 218 -4.77 -7.02 101.21
N LYS A 219 -5.49 -7.30 100.12
CA LYS A 219 -6.21 -6.30 99.31
C LYS A 219 -7.18 -5.50 100.18
N GLY A 220 -7.96 -6.15 101.04
CA GLY A 220 -8.86 -5.50 102.00
C GLY A 220 -8.14 -4.56 102.99
N ARG A 221 -6.94 -4.93 103.45
CA ARG A 221 -6.12 -4.10 104.36
C ARG A 221 -5.48 -2.91 103.64
N VAL A 222 -5.08 -3.08 102.39
CA VAL A 222 -4.56 -2.00 101.52
C VAL A 222 -5.64 -0.96 101.26
N ILE A 223 -6.89 -1.37 101.01
CA ILE A 223 -8.06 -0.47 100.86
C ILE A 223 -8.35 0.26 102.17
N GLY A 224 -8.43 -0.48 103.27
CA GLY A 224 -8.82 0.04 104.59
C GLY A 224 -10.33 0.35 104.69
N ARG A 225 -10.83 0.56 105.91
CA ARG A 225 -12.25 0.89 106.15
C ARG A 225 -12.60 2.20 105.44
N GLU A 226 -13.53 2.15 104.47
CA GLU A 226 -13.96 3.26 103.60
C GLU A 226 -12.89 3.78 102.60
N GLY A 227 -11.89 2.97 102.25
CA GLY A 227 -10.85 3.36 101.28
C GLY A 227 -9.83 4.36 101.85
N ARG A 228 -9.80 4.56 103.18
CA ARG A 228 -8.94 5.54 103.85
C ARG A 228 -7.44 5.33 103.60
N ASN A 229 -7.01 4.08 103.46
CA ASN A 229 -5.60 3.77 103.22
C ASN A 229 -5.22 4.04 101.75
N ILE A 230 -6.06 3.66 100.79
CA ILE A 230 -5.82 3.96 99.37
C ILE A 230 -5.81 5.46 99.13
N ARG A 231 -6.78 6.23 99.65
CA ARG A 231 -6.78 7.69 99.49
C ARG A 231 -5.54 8.37 100.08
N ALA A 232 -5.03 7.87 101.20
CA ALA A 232 -3.78 8.37 101.78
C ALA A 232 -2.57 8.06 100.88
N LEU A 233 -2.54 6.88 100.26
CA LEU A 233 -1.51 6.49 99.30
C LEU A 233 -1.61 7.35 98.02
N GLU A 234 -2.81 7.50 97.45
CA GLU A 234 -3.09 8.35 96.28
C GLU A 234 -2.68 9.80 96.53
N ALA A 235 -3.01 10.36 97.70
CA ALA A 235 -2.62 11.72 98.07
C ALA A 235 -1.10 11.87 98.26
N ALA A 236 -0.43 10.85 98.82
CA ALA A 236 1.02 10.89 99.07
C ALA A 236 1.84 10.70 97.79
N THR A 237 1.38 9.87 96.85
CA THR A 237 2.11 9.56 95.61
C THR A 237 1.63 10.38 94.41
N GLY A 238 0.40 10.90 94.44
CA GLY A 238 -0.22 11.67 93.36
C GLY A 238 -0.60 10.83 92.14
N ILE A 239 -1.09 9.62 92.37
CA ILE A 239 -1.38 8.58 91.37
C ILE A 239 -2.73 7.98 91.69
N GLU A 240 -3.50 7.60 90.68
CA GLU A 240 -4.81 7.01 90.85
C GLU A 240 -4.68 5.49 91.00
N ILE A 241 -5.33 4.93 92.01
CA ILE A 241 -5.29 3.50 92.29
C ILE A 241 -6.67 2.92 92.05
N ILE A 242 -6.80 2.18 90.96
CA ILE A 242 -8.06 1.57 90.54
C ILE A 242 -8.12 0.17 91.13
N VAL A 243 -9.16 -0.06 91.94
CA VAL A 243 -9.48 -1.37 92.50
C VAL A 243 -10.74 -1.87 91.81
N ASP A 244 -10.60 -2.94 91.04
CA ASP A 244 -11.70 -3.58 90.31
C ASP A 244 -12.02 -4.97 90.93
N ASP A 245 -13.10 -5.60 90.44
CA ASP A 245 -13.58 -6.93 90.80
C ASP A 245 -12.63 -8.07 90.36
N THR A 246 -11.50 -7.72 89.73
CA THR A 246 -10.45 -8.70 89.39
C THR A 246 -9.77 -9.19 90.68
N PRO A 247 -9.79 -10.52 90.96
CA PRO A 247 -9.12 -11.08 92.13
C PRO A 247 -7.60 -10.85 92.04
N GLU A 248 -6.94 -10.69 93.21
CA GLU A 248 -5.46 -10.70 93.31
C GLU A 248 -4.69 -9.57 92.59
N ALA A 249 -5.35 -8.50 92.10
CA ALA A 249 -4.67 -7.38 91.42
C ALA A 249 -5.20 -5.99 91.80
N ILE A 250 -4.30 -5.00 91.81
CA ILE A 250 -4.58 -3.56 91.90
C ILE A 250 -3.90 -2.85 90.71
N ILE A 251 -4.62 -1.91 90.08
CA ILE A 251 -4.11 -1.16 88.92
C ILE A 251 -3.65 0.22 89.38
N LEU A 252 -2.38 0.56 89.08
CA LEU A 252 -1.79 1.87 89.30
C LEU A 252 -1.87 2.66 87.99
N SER A 253 -2.63 3.75 87.99
CA SER A 253 -2.85 4.62 86.82
C SER A 253 -2.27 6.01 87.03
N GLY A 254 -1.37 6.44 86.14
CA GLY A 254 -0.89 7.81 86.14
C GLY A 254 0.19 8.07 85.10
N PHE A 255 0.35 9.31 84.68
CA PHE A 255 1.24 9.67 83.55
C PHE A 255 2.74 9.69 83.88
N ASP A 256 3.10 9.80 85.16
CA ASP A 256 4.49 9.91 85.61
C ASP A 256 5.04 8.52 86.02
N PRO A 257 6.00 7.95 85.27
CA PRO A 257 6.54 6.61 85.55
C PRO A 257 7.32 6.57 86.86
N VAL A 258 7.97 7.66 87.26
CA VAL A 258 8.75 7.73 88.51
C VAL A 258 7.81 7.68 89.71
N ARG A 259 6.71 8.44 89.66
CA ARG A 259 5.68 8.36 90.71
C ARG A 259 5.08 6.96 90.76
N ARG A 260 4.71 6.38 89.61
CA ARG A 260 4.10 5.04 89.57
C ARG A 260 4.98 3.99 90.21
N GLU A 261 6.28 4.09 89.97
CA GLU A 261 7.27 3.20 90.59
C GLU A 261 7.42 3.45 92.09
N ILE A 262 7.39 4.71 92.55
CA ILE A 262 7.35 5.05 93.98
C ILE A 262 6.13 4.40 94.66
N ALA A 263 4.94 4.49 94.05
CA ALA A 263 3.72 3.87 94.62
C ALA A 263 3.80 2.35 94.62
N ARG A 264 4.30 1.73 93.54
CA ARG A 264 4.50 0.29 93.44
C ARG A 264 5.41 -0.23 94.55
N LEU A 265 6.55 0.43 94.77
CA LEU A 265 7.52 0.07 95.79
C LEU A 265 7.03 0.36 97.20
N ALA A 266 6.32 1.47 97.41
CA ALA A 266 5.70 1.79 98.69
C ALA A 266 4.64 0.74 99.06
N LEU A 267 3.80 0.35 98.10
CA LEU A 267 2.77 -0.67 98.30
C LEU A 267 3.38 -2.05 98.56
N HIS A 268 4.44 -2.45 97.85
CA HIS A 268 5.19 -3.67 98.15
C HIS A 268 5.71 -3.70 99.60
N ARG A 269 6.34 -2.61 100.05
CA ARG A 269 6.87 -2.51 101.43
C ARG A 269 5.77 -2.55 102.50
N LEU A 270 4.66 -1.88 102.24
CA LEU A 270 3.49 -1.87 103.13
C LEU A 270 2.86 -3.27 103.26
N VAL A 271 2.83 -4.04 102.17
CA VAL A 271 2.36 -5.43 102.17
C VAL A 271 3.31 -6.33 102.95
N THR A 272 4.63 -6.22 102.74
CA THR A 272 5.63 -7.02 103.47
C THR A 272 5.66 -6.72 104.98
N ASP A 273 5.52 -5.46 105.38
CA ASP A 273 5.47 -5.05 106.80
C ASP A 273 4.12 -5.43 107.45
N GLY A 274 3.06 -5.60 106.64
CA GLY A 274 1.74 -6.01 107.09
C GLY A 274 1.08 -5.01 108.05
N ARG A 275 1.51 -3.75 108.09
CA ARG A 275 0.96 -2.66 108.92
C ARG A 275 0.59 -1.45 108.07
N ILE A 276 -0.69 -1.37 107.70
CA ILE A 276 -1.19 -0.39 106.71
C ILE A 276 -2.13 0.61 107.40
N HIS A 277 -1.60 1.77 107.77
CA HIS A 277 -2.32 2.90 108.37
C HIS A 277 -1.85 4.22 107.76
N PRO A 278 -2.68 5.29 107.70
CA PRO A 278 -2.37 6.52 106.97
C PRO A 278 -1.00 7.15 107.30
N ALA A 279 -0.67 7.30 108.58
CA ALA A 279 0.61 7.88 109.01
C ALA A 279 1.84 7.07 108.56
N ARG A 280 1.70 5.74 108.49
CA ARG A 280 2.77 4.83 108.05
C ARG A 280 2.93 4.87 106.53
N ILE A 281 1.82 5.03 105.79
CA ILE A 281 1.84 5.15 104.34
C ILE A 281 2.63 6.39 103.93
N GLU A 282 2.36 7.54 104.53
CA GLU A 282 3.10 8.79 104.26
C GLU A 282 4.60 8.65 104.57
N GLU A 283 4.96 8.01 105.69
CA GLU A 283 6.35 7.75 106.07
C GLU A 283 7.07 6.85 105.05
N VAL A 284 6.44 5.74 104.63
CA VAL A 284 7.02 4.79 103.68
C VAL A 284 7.14 5.40 102.29
N VAL A 285 6.15 6.19 101.84
CA VAL A 285 6.22 6.93 100.58
C VAL A 285 7.36 7.95 100.61
N ALA A 286 7.49 8.73 101.67
CA ALA A 286 8.58 9.70 101.81
C ALA A 286 9.97 9.04 101.81
N LYS A 287 10.13 7.89 102.48
CA LYS A 287 11.37 7.10 102.44
C LYS A 287 11.66 6.52 101.05
N THR A 288 10.63 6.04 100.36
CA THR A 288 10.76 5.45 99.02
C THR A 288 11.09 6.54 97.99
N LYS A 289 10.49 7.73 98.11
CA LYS A 289 10.82 8.89 97.29
C LYS A 289 12.30 9.28 97.40
N LYS A 290 12.84 9.35 98.63
CA LYS A 290 14.27 9.63 98.89
C LYS A 290 15.26 8.59 98.36
N GLN A 291 14.79 7.40 97.99
CA GLN A 291 15.65 6.34 97.44
C GLN A 291 15.63 6.30 95.91
N ILE A 292 14.66 6.98 95.29
CA ILE A 292 14.44 6.98 93.85
C ILE A 292 14.84 8.33 93.23
N GLU A 293 14.76 9.43 94.01
CA GLU A 293 15.51 10.67 93.74
C GLU A 293 17.02 10.47 93.95
#